data_AF-A0A1S3QN23-F1
#
_entry.id   AF-A0A1S3QN23-F1
#
_cell.length_a   1.000
_cell.length_b   1.000
_cell.length_c   1.000
_cell.angle_alpha   90.00
_cell.angle_beta   90.00
_cell.angle_gamma   90.00
#
_symmetry.space_group_name_H-M   'P 1'
#
loop_
_entity.id
_entity.type
_entity.pdbx_description
1 polymer ?
#
loop_
_entity_poly.entity_id
_entity_poly.type
_entity_poly.pdbx_seq_one_letter_code
_entity_poly.pdbx_strand_id
1 'polypeptide(L)'
;MRLVCGRKPTRRRRDEGRKRRSALLCGPFAVLANMDATMENIEHTLPLYSNNAKKKSKKKVNSEYTYKLSEYETMDFVKLRVSNRYMFTGRRNASRLAWRAILKHMGLQGKMTASQAMKKWENLKKRYKELKYPPPGVQVFPHSWRWYDLMSDAMEGRLAGSAPIIGPLPPGTSDSDFLPDARPRKRSMMGGIGVMGMHCDLDEMDTERATLETERAALEGEREVMGRERMALEREQAGLEREMANLDRERAQLEREKAAVERERGLIEKEKAQVARDRLAVDRDRVLLAEGRAAEENGAEGQSCKTGGQRVVGSLERTERFLKMFEKLVERM
;
A
#
# COMPACT_ATOMS: atom_id res chain seq x y z
N MET A 1 10.72 8.70 77.22
CA MET A 1 11.46 7.71 76.39
C MET A 1 11.99 8.49 75.18
N ARG A 2 13.24 8.99 75.08
CA ARG A 2 14.55 8.29 74.89
C ARG A 2 14.42 7.14 73.88
N LEU A 3 15.12 7.01 72.74
CA LEU A 3 16.30 7.64 72.10
C LEU A 3 16.06 7.57 70.56
N VAL A 4 16.41 8.53 69.68
CA VAL A 4 17.73 9.01 69.19
C VAL A 4 18.64 7.92 68.61
N CYS A 5 18.97 8.07 67.31
CA CYS A 5 20.28 7.87 66.62
C CYS A 5 20.01 7.48 65.15
N GLY A 6 20.63 8.03 64.10
CA GLY A 6 21.73 8.99 64.01
C GLY A 6 22.34 8.94 62.60
N ARG A 7 22.46 10.14 61.99
CA ARG A 7 23.54 10.69 61.13
C ARG A 7 24.22 9.77 60.09
N LYS A 8 24.18 10.09 58.78
CA LYS A 8 24.87 11.16 58.01
C LYS A 8 26.36 10.87 57.64
N PRO A 9 26.88 11.52 56.57
CA PRO A 9 27.74 10.95 55.52
C PRO A 9 29.24 11.25 55.71
N THR A 10 30.09 10.64 54.88
CA THR A 10 31.52 10.94 54.79
C THR A 10 31.95 11.42 53.39
N ARG A 11 32.57 12.60 53.38
CA ARG A 11 33.31 13.25 52.28
C ARG A 11 34.71 12.64 52.09
N ARG A 12 35.30 12.80 50.90
CA ARG A 12 36.65 13.37 50.58
C ARG A 12 36.85 13.31 49.03
N ARG A 13 37.07 14.44 48.32
CA ARG A 13 38.36 15.13 47.99
C ARG A 13 39.43 14.14 47.46
N ARG A 14 40.23 14.36 46.40
CA ARG A 14 40.57 15.49 45.50
C ARG A 14 41.51 14.87 44.42
N ASP A 15 41.95 15.70 43.47
CA ASP A 15 43.12 15.55 42.57
C ASP A 15 42.88 14.74 41.28
N GLU A 16 43.46 15.03 40.11
CA GLU A 16 44.05 16.20 39.43
C GLU A 16 44.64 15.64 38.12
N GLY A 17 44.41 16.29 36.97
CA GLY A 17 45.48 16.51 35.97
C GLY A 17 46.06 15.36 35.13
N ARG A 18 45.62 15.28 33.86
CA ARG A 18 46.52 15.15 32.67
C ARG A 18 45.73 15.57 31.42
N LYS A 19 45.70 16.85 31.02
CA LYS A 19 46.71 17.59 30.23
C LYS A 19 47.31 16.77 29.07
N ARG A 20 46.84 17.04 27.85
CA ARG A 20 47.55 17.61 26.67
C ARG A 20 46.74 17.24 25.41
N ARG A 21 46.22 18.22 24.65
CA ARG A 21 46.88 18.91 23.51
C ARG A 21 47.23 17.89 22.42
N SER A 22 46.95 18.05 21.13
CA SER A 22 46.49 19.16 20.29
C SER A 22 46.16 18.51 18.93
N ALA A 23 45.11 18.96 18.25
CA ALA A 23 45.19 19.69 16.97
C ALA A 23 45.88 18.95 15.82
N LEU A 24 45.15 18.84 14.70
CA LEU A 24 45.52 19.15 13.30
C LEU A 24 44.47 18.44 12.42
N LEU A 25 43.39 19.11 11.99
CA LEU A 25 43.26 20.03 10.85
C LEU A 25 43.41 19.38 9.46
N CYS A 26 42.47 19.77 8.60
CA CYS A 26 42.43 19.73 7.13
C CYS A 26 41.95 18.45 6.42
N GLY A 27 40.78 18.56 5.75
CA GLY A 27 40.41 17.80 4.55
C GLY A 27 41.17 18.33 3.33
N PRO A 28 40.59 18.43 2.11
CA PRO A 28 39.44 17.77 1.48
C PRO A 28 39.82 17.16 0.09
N PHE A 29 38.83 16.62 -0.65
CA PHE A 29 38.83 16.49 -2.13
C PHE A 29 39.77 15.48 -2.85
N ALA A 30 39.18 14.45 -3.46
CA ALA A 30 39.50 13.96 -4.82
C ALA A 30 38.44 12.89 -5.21
N VAL A 31 37.45 13.13 -6.09
CA VAL A 31 37.49 13.42 -7.54
C VAL A 31 37.69 12.15 -8.38
N LEU A 32 36.68 11.88 -9.23
CA LEU A 32 36.70 11.12 -10.50
C LEU A 32 36.93 9.60 -10.40
N ALA A 33 36.34 8.70 -11.18
CA ALA A 33 35.34 8.74 -12.25
C ALA A 33 35.06 7.28 -12.67
N ASN A 34 34.05 7.11 -13.52
CA ASN A 34 33.84 6.03 -14.50
C ASN A 34 33.24 4.71 -13.96
N MET A 35 31.99 4.40 -14.32
CA MET A 35 31.47 3.91 -15.61
C MET A 35 31.68 2.40 -15.80
N ASP A 36 30.53 1.70 -15.78
CA ASP A 36 30.15 0.48 -16.48
C ASP A 36 31.24 -0.50 -16.93
N ALA A 37 31.20 -1.73 -16.41
CA ALA A 37 30.74 -2.91 -17.15
C ALA A 37 31.25 -4.24 -16.53
N THR A 38 30.55 -5.32 -16.92
CA THR A 38 30.89 -6.74 -16.86
C THR A 38 30.71 -7.50 -15.53
N MET A 39 29.56 -8.16 -15.43
CA MET A 39 29.36 -9.61 -15.23
C MET A 39 30.37 -10.44 -14.41
N GLU A 40 29.74 -11.31 -13.59
CA GLU A 40 30.18 -12.59 -13.00
C GLU A 40 30.67 -12.60 -11.54
N ASN A 41 29.77 -13.15 -10.69
CA ASN A 41 30.00 -14.20 -9.69
C ASN A 41 31.21 -14.09 -8.74
N ILE A 42 30.94 -13.93 -7.44
CA ILE A 42 31.06 -14.99 -6.41
C ILE A 42 30.66 -14.42 -5.03
N GLU A 43 30.11 -15.33 -4.24
CA GLU A 43 29.48 -15.29 -2.93
C GLU A 43 30.19 -14.54 -1.78
N HIS A 44 29.40 -14.38 -0.70
CA HIS A 44 29.76 -14.05 0.69
C HIS A 44 30.07 -12.56 0.98
N THR A 45 29.30 -11.83 1.79
CA THR A 45 29.22 -12.03 3.25
C THR A 45 28.02 -11.26 3.85
N LEU A 46 27.29 -11.92 4.76
CA LEU A 46 26.08 -11.47 5.50
C LEU A 46 26.36 -10.29 6.46
N PRO A 47 25.31 -9.65 7.04
CA PRO A 47 24.91 -10.11 8.37
C PRO A 47 23.40 -10.11 8.64
N LEU A 48 22.94 -11.27 9.12
CA LEU A 48 22.12 -11.45 10.31
C LEU A 48 20.86 -10.57 10.48
N TYR A 49 19.70 -11.14 10.17
CA TYR A 49 18.56 -11.02 11.08
C TYR A 49 17.93 -12.38 11.31
N SER A 50 18.00 -12.81 12.57
CA SER A 50 17.68 -14.13 13.05
C SER A 50 16.31 -14.13 13.73
N ASN A 51 15.62 -15.27 13.56
CA ASN A 51 14.55 -15.82 14.40
C ASN A 51 13.12 -15.28 14.23
N ASN A 52 12.27 -16.10 13.58
CA ASN A 52 11.40 -17.02 14.32
C ASN A 52 10.66 -17.99 13.38
N ALA A 53 11.33 -19.06 12.95
CA ALA A 53 10.71 -20.16 12.23
C ALA A 53 10.18 -21.20 13.23
N LYS A 54 8.88 -21.11 13.56
CA LYS A 54 8.15 -22.25 14.13
C LYS A 54 8.30 -23.42 13.15
N LYS A 55 8.95 -24.50 13.61
CA LYS A 55 9.10 -25.78 12.90
C LYS A 55 7.71 -26.34 12.58
N LYS A 56 7.11 -25.91 11.46
CA LYS A 56 6.07 -26.68 10.80
C LYS A 56 6.77 -27.86 10.15
N SER A 57 6.44 -29.06 10.62
CA SER A 57 6.79 -30.30 9.98
C SER A 57 6.57 -30.15 8.47
N LYS A 58 7.65 -30.32 7.70
CA LYS A 58 7.55 -30.49 6.25
C LYS A 58 6.72 -31.76 6.03
N LYS A 59 5.40 -31.61 5.95
CA LYS A 59 4.53 -32.62 5.38
C LYS A 59 5.04 -32.79 3.96
N LYS A 60 5.73 -33.90 3.72
CA LYS A 60 6.20 -34.33 2.40
C LYS A 60 4.96 -34.38 1.52
N VAL A 61 4.71 -33.31 0.77
CA VAL A 61 3.64 -33.31 -0.23
C VAL A 61 4.07 -34.34 -1.24
N ASN A 62 3.31 -35.43 -1.27
CA ASN A 62 3.54 -36.58 -2.12
C ASN A 62 3.80 -36.10 -3.55
N SER A 63 4.83 -36.63 -4.18
CA SER A 63 5.13 -36.52 -5.60
C SER A 63 4.11 -37.30 -6.44
N GLU A 64 2.83 -37.14 -6.16
CA GLU A 64 1.71 -37.76 -6.87
C GLU A 64 1.29 -36.85 -8.03
N TYR A 65 2.27 -36.57 -8.89
CA TYR A 65 2.09 -35.85 -10.16
C TYR A 65 3.00 -36.52 -11.19
N THR A 66 2.44 -37.43 -11.98
CA THR A 66 3.23 -38.06 -13.04
C THR A 66 2.50 -38.17 -14.37
N TYR A 67 1.42 -37.40 -14.56
CA TYR A 67 0.88 -37.21 -15.91
C TYR A 67 1.07 -35.78 -16.40
N LYS A 68 1.95 -35.62 -17.38
CA LYS A 68 2.14 -34.39 -18.13
C LYS A 68 1.30 -34.49 -19.40
N LEU A 69 0.21 -33.74 -19.47
CA LEU A 69 -0.61 -33.66 -20.68
C LEU A 69 0.25 -33.23 -21.86
N SER A 70 0.15 -33.98 -22.95
CA SER A 70 0.66 -33.62 -24.26
C SER A 70 0.08 -32.29 -24.73
N GLU A 71 0.69 -31.71 -25.75
CA GLU A 71 0.23 -30.49 -26.40
C GLU A 71 -1.20 -30.69 -26.95
N TYR A 72 -1.41 -31.76 -27.71
CA TYR A 72 -2.73 -32.11 -28.25
C TYR A 72 -3.76 -32.39 -27.16
N GLU A 73 -3.37 -33.09 -26.09
CA GLU A 73 -4.26 -33.36 -24.96
C GLU A 73 -4.64 -32.08 -24.23
N THR A 74 -3.72 -31.14 -24.05
CA THR A 74 -4.03 -29.84 -23.41
C THR A 74 -5.00 -29.03 -24.27
N MET A 75 -4.81 -29.04 -25.60
CA MET A 75 -5.72 -28.36 -26.53
C MET A 75 -7.13 -28.96 -26.48
N ASP A 76 -7.24 -30.28 -26.59
CA ASP A 76 -8.53 -30.97 -26.61
C ASP A 76 -9.24 -30.87 -25.24
N PHE A 77 -8.47 -30.96 -24.14
CA PHE A 77 -8.97 -30.73 -22.79
C PHE A 77 -9.64 -29.36 -22.62
N VAL A 78 -9.00 -28.30 -23.12
CA VAL A 78 -9.54 -26.93 -23.07
C VAL A 78 -10.81 -26.81 -23.93
N LYS A 79 -10.77 -27.31 -25.17
CA LYS A 79 -11.92 -27.27 -26.09
C LYS A 79 -13.13 -28.03 -25.54
N LEU A 80 -12.91 -29.23 -25.00
CA LEU A 80 -13.94 -30.05 -24.36
C LEU A 80 -14.53 -29.37 -23.14
N ARG A 81 -13.71 -28.73 -22.29
CA ARG A 81 -14.20 -27.99 -21.13
C ARG A 81 -15.09 -26.81 -21.54
N VAL A 82 -14.67 -26.03 -22.53
CA VAL A 82 -15.42 -24.85 -22.98
C VAL A 82 -16.74 -25.27 -23.65
N SER A 83 -16.68 -26.26 -24.53
CA SER A 83 -17.85 -26.78 -25.25
C SER A 83 -18.87 -27.43 -24.32
N ASN A 84 -18.41 -28.14 -23.28
CA ASN A 84 -19.26 -28.80 -22.30
C ASN A 84 -19.53 -27.93 -21.06
N ARG A 85 -19.64 -26.60 -21.22
CA ARG A 85 -19.89 -25.68 -20.09
C ARG A 85 -21.14 -26.00 -19.28
N TYR A 86 -22.15 -26.54 -19.94
CA TYR A 86 -23.45 -26.83 -19.36
C TYR A 86 -23.42 -27.96 -18.32
N MET A 87 -22.36 -28.78 -18.26
CA MET A 87 -22.22 -29.79 -17.21
C MET A 87 -21.74 -29.21 -15.87
N PHE A 88 -21.14 -28.02 -15.91
CA PHE A 88 -20.55 -27.36 -14.75
C PHE A 88 -21.56 -26.44 -14.05
N THR A 89 -22.71 -27.00 -13.69
CA THR A 89 -23.89 -26.27 -13.17
C THR A 89 -23.82 -25.88 -11.68
N GLY A 90 -22.65 -26.05 -11.03
CA GLY A 90 -22.48 -25.76 -9.60
C GLY A 90 -23.22 -26.71 -8.64
N ARG A 91 -24.02 -27.66 -9.15
CA ARG A 91 -24.68 -28.70 -8.35
C ARG A 91 -23.63 -29.62 -7.69
N ARG A 92 -23.96 -30.18 -6.51
CA ARG A 92 -23.07 -31.09 -5.78
C ARG A 92 -22.64 -32.25 -6.68
N ASN A 93 -21.36 -32.59 -6.66
CA ASN A 93 -20.73 -33.64 -7.48
C ASN A 93 -20.79 -33.46 -9.01
N ALA A 94 -21.58 -32.52 -9.56
CA ALA A 94 -21.73 -32.34 -11.01
C ALA A 94 -20.41 -31.96 -11.70
N SER A 95 -19.64 -31.05 -11.09
CA SER A 95 -18.31 -30.67 -11.60
C SER A 95 -17.36 -31.86 -11.66
N ARG A 96 -17.35 -32.71 -10.63
CA ARG A 96 -16.49 -33.91 -10.57
C ARG A 96 -16.89 -34.94 -11.66
N LEU A 97 -18.18 -35.16 -11.85
CA LEU A 97 -18.70 -36.04 -12.91
C LEU A 97 -18.39 -35.49 -14.31
N ALA A 98 -18.51 -34.18 -14.51
CA ALA A 98 -18.16 -33.52 -15.76
C ALA A 98 -16.68 -33.70 -16.11
N TRP A 99 -15.79 -33.54 -15.13
CA TRP A 99 -14.36 -33.81 -15.33
C TRP A 99 -14.08 -35.28 -15.64
N ARG A 100 -14.76 -36.23 -14.99
CA ARG A 100 -14.67 -37.66 -15.35
C ARG A 100 -15.13 -37.93 -16.78
N ALA A 101 -16.20 -37.26 -17.23
CA ALA A 101 -16.70 -37.39 -18.60
C ALA A 101 -15.68 -36.94 -19.63
N ILE A 102 -15.05 -35.78 -19.41
CA ILE A 102 -13.98 -35.27 -20.27
C ILE A 102 -12.79 -36.23 -20.29
N LEU A 103 -12.36 -36.72 -19.12
CA LEU A 103 -11.24 -37.66 -19.01
C LEU A 103 -11.53 -38.99 -19.71
N LYS A 104 -12.76 -39.52 -19.58
CA LYS A 104 -13.19 -40.75 -20.24
C LYS A 104 -13.19 -40.60 -21.77
N HIS A 105 -13.65 -39.46 -22.28
CA HIS A 105 -13.66 -39.17 -23.71
C HIS A 105 -12.24 -39.11 -24.29
N MET A 106 -11.30 -38.52 -23.55
CA MET A 106 -9.90 -38.44 -23.94
C MET A 106 -9.09 -39.73 -23.67
N GLY A 107 -9.69 -40.74 -23.02
CA GLY A 107 -8.97 -41.96 -22.62
C GLY A 107 -7.94 -41.75 -21.49
N LEU A 108 -8.11 -40.70 -20.67
CA LEU A 108 -7.18 -40.29 -19.62
C LEU A 108 -7.63 -40.69 -18.19
N GLN A 109 -8.74 -41.42 -18.05
CA GLN A 109 -9.32 -41.79 -16.77
C GLN A 109 -8.36 -42.47 -15.78
N GLY A 110 -7.49 -43.36 -16.27
CA GLY A 110 -6.51 -44.09 -15.43
C GLY A 110 -5.18 -43.37 -15.25
N LYS A 111 -4.99 -42.21 -15.90
CA LYS A 111 -3.74 -41.42 -15.85
C LYS A 111 -3.89 -40.14 -15.05
N MET A 112 -5.09 -39.55 -15.04
CA MET A 112 -5.39 -38.30 -14.36
C MET A 112 -6.77 -38.37 -13.71
N THR A 113 -6.84 -38.08 -12.42
CA THR A 113 -8.10 -38.04 -11.69
C THR A 113 -8.89 -36.76 -11.99
N ALA A 114 -10.20 -36.77 -11.72
CA ALA A 114 -11.05 -35.60 -11.89
C ALA A 114 -10.59 -34.38 -11.08
N SER A 115 -10.03 -34.59 -9.89
CA SER A 115 -9.47 -33.53 -9.05
C SER A 115 -8.20 -32.92 -9.66
N GLN A 116 -7.34 -33.75 -10.25
CA GLN A 116 -6.15 -33.29 -10.97
C GLN A 116 -6.53 -32.51 -12.24
N ALA A 117 -7.56 -32.96 -12.98
CA ALA A 117 -8.11 -32.25 -14.14
C ALA A 117 -8.64 -30.86 -13.76
N MET A 118 -9.44 -30.78 -12.68
CA MET A 118 -9.94 -29.51 -12.15
C MET A 118 -8.78 -28.56 -11.82
N LYS A 119 -7.76 -29.05 -11.11
CA LYS A 119 -6.60 -28.24 -10.74
C LYS A 119 -5.78 -27.80 -11.96
N LYS A 120 -5.66 -28.65 -12.99
CA LYS A 120 -5.02 -28.28 -14.26
C LYS A 120 -5.75 -27.11 -14.92
N TRP A 121 -7.08 -27.16 -14.97
CA TRP A 121 -7.91 -26.07 -15.51
C TRP A 121 -7.75 -24.76 -14.72
N GLU A 122 -7.76 -24.82 -13.38
CA GLU A 122 -7.52 -23.64 -12.55
C GLU A 122 -6.12 -23.05 -12.75
N ASN A 123 -5.09 -23.89 -12.88
CA ASN A 123 -3.74 -23.44 -13.18
C ASN A 123 -3.64 -22.75 -14.54
N LEU A 124 -4.31 -23.26 -15.57
CA LEU A 124 -4.38 -22.62 -16.89
C LEU A 124 -5.05 -21.24 -16.79
N LYS A 125 -6.20 -21.14 -16.12
CA LYS A 125 -6.88 -19.85 -15.91
C LYS A 125 -6.04 -18.86 -15.12
N LYS A 126 -5.34 -19.32 -14.07
CA LYS A 126 -4.49 -18.46 -13.24
C LYS A 126 -3.37 -17.83 -14.08
N ARG A 127 -2.64 -18.65 -14.85
CA ARG A 127 -1.58 -18.16 -15.74
C ARG A 127 -2.11 -17.22 -16.82
N TYR A 128 -3.27 -17.52 -17.40
CA TYR A 128 -3.94 -16.61 -18.34
C TYR A 128 -4.23 -15.24 -17.72
N LYS A 129 -4.79 -15.21 -16.50
CA LYS A 129 -5.10 -13.96 -15.79
C LYS A 129 -3.85 -13.14 -15.45
N GLU A 130 -2.78 -13.79 -15.00
CA GLU A 130 -1.49 -13.14 -14.72
C GLU A 130 -0.92 -12.44 -15.97
N LEU A 131 -1.11 -13.02 -17.15
CA LEU A 131 -0.65 -12.45 -18.42
C LEU A 131 -1.62 -11.41 -19.01
N LYS A 132 -2.94 -11.55 -18.77
CA LYS A 132 -3.96 -10.59 -19.26
C LYS A 132 -4.03 -9.33 -18.41
N TYR A 133 -3.76 -9.43 -17.11
CA TYR A 133 -3.88 -8.34 -16.15
C TYR A 133 -2.59 -8.25 -15.30
N PRO A 134 -1.48 -7.75 -15.87
CA PRO A 134 -0.24 -7.61 -15.11
C PRO A 134 -0.39 -6.57 -13.98
N PRO A 135 0.31 -6.75 -12.85
CA PRO A 135 0.42 -5.71 -11.83
C PRO A 135 0.99 -4.41 -12.42
N PRO A 136 0.57 -3.24 -11.91
CA PRO A 136 1.08 -1.95 -12.38
C PRO A 136 2.62 -1.92 -12.38
N GLY A 137 3.21 -1.61 -13.54
CA GLY A 137 4.67 -1.50 -13.71
C GLY A 137 5.39 -2.76 -14.19
N VAL A 138 4.72 -3.90 -14.35
CA VAL A 138 5.33 -5.13 -14.88
C VAL A 138 4.97 -5.32 -16.35
N GLN A 139 5.96 -5.36 -17.24
CA GLN A 139 5.75 -5.79 -18.62
C GLN A 139 5.65 -7.32 -18.67
N VAL A 140 4.55 -7.82 -19.21
CA VAL A 140 4.35 -9.25 -19.50
C VAL A 140 4.23 -9.43 -21.01
N PHE A 141 4.74 -10.55 -21.50
CA PHE A 141 4.62 -10.94 -22.90
C PHE A 141 3.60 -12.08 -23.01
N PRO A 142 2.32 -11.81 -23.34
CA PRO A 142 1.28 -12.84 -23.27
C PRO A 142 1.55 -14.02 -24.22
N HIS A 143 2.03 -13.74 -25.43
CA HIS A 143 2.39 -14.74 -26.44
C HIS A 143 3.64 -15.58 -26.10
N SER A 144 4.38 -15.23 -25.03
CA SER A 144 5.47 -16.09 -24.55
C SER A 144 4.96 -17.43 -23.98
N TRP A 145 3.69 -17.44 -23.57
CA TRP A 145 3.02 -18.65 -23.12
C TRP A 145 2.21 -19.25 -24.26
N ARG A 146 2.66 -20.41 -24.75
CA ARG A 146 2.06 -21.16 -25.86
C ARG A 146 0.56 -21.48 -25.74
N TRP A 147 -0.03 -21.36 -24.54
CA TRP A 147 -1.46 -21.58 -24.29
C TRP A 147 -2.27 -20.30 -24.17
N TYR A 148 -1.64 -19.13 -24.32
CA TYR A 148 -2.29 -17.84 -24.12
C TYR A 148 -3.45 -17.64 -25.10
N ASP A 149 -3.22 -17.81 -26.40
CA ASP A 149 -4.25 -17.61 -27.43
C ASP A 149 -5.39 -18.62 -27.27
N LEU A 150 -5.05 -19.90 -27.05
CA LEU A 150 -6.02 -20.96 -26.77
C LEU A 150 -6.89 -20.63 -25.55
N MET A 151 -6.29 -20.17 -24.45
CA MET A 151 -7.04 -19.79 -23.25
C MET A 151 -7.79 -18.48 -23.44
N SER A 152 -7.30 -17.56 -24.29
CA SER A 152 -8.01 -16.33 -24.62
C SER A 152 -9.28 -16.63 -25.40
N ASP A 153 -9.18 -17.47 -26.42
CA ASP A 153 -10.34 -17.93 -27.21
C ASP A 153 -11.33 -18.74 -26.36
N ALA A 154 -10.81 -19.55 -25.43
CA ALA A 154 -11.63 -20.30 -24.47
C ALA A 154 -12.43 -19.37 -23.54
N MET A 155 -11.80 -18.33 -23.02
CA MET A 155 -12.41 -17.39 -22.08
C MET A 155 -13.36 -16.40 -22.78
N GLU A 156 -13.08 -16.06 -24.04
CA GLU A 156 -13.91 -15.19 -24.89
C GLU A 156 -15.04 -15.96 -25.58
N GLY A 157 -15.14 -17.27 -25.34
CA GLY A 157 -16.22 -18.12 -25.83
C GLY A 157 -16.15 -18.47 -27.32
N ARG A 158 -15.05 -18.12 -28.00
CA ARG A 158 -14.81 -18.43 -29.42
C ARG A 158 -14.69 -19.92 -29.70
N LEU A 159 -14.34 -20.72 -28.69
CA LEU A 159 -14.23 -22.19 -28.80
C LEU A 159 -15.53 -22.94 -28.44
N ALA A 160 -16.66 -22.24 -28.29
CA ALA A 160 -17.94 -22.89 -28.02
C ALA A 160 -18.39 -23.72 -29.24
N GLY A 161 -18.46 -25.04 -29.09
CA GLY A 161 -18.82 -25.96 -30.19
C GLY A 161 -17.62 -26.48 -30.98
N SER A 162 -16.39 -26.15 -30.58
CA SER A 162 -15.17 -26.68 -31.20
C SER A 162 -14.84 -28.12 -30.80
N ALA A 163 -15.62 -28.74 -29.90
CA ALA A 163 -15.48 -30.13 -29.50
C ALA A 163 -16.84 -30.79 -29.26
N PRO A 164 -16.92 -32.14 -29.32
CA PRO A 164 -18.16 -32.88 -29.11
C PRO A 164 -18.83 -32.59 -27.76
N ILE A 165 -20.16 -32.54 -27.80
CA ILE A 165 -21.00 -32.48 -26.59
C ILE A 165 -21.03 -33.91 -25.99
N ILE A 166 -20.30 -34.11 -24.91
CA ILE A 166 -20.26 -35.41 -24.19
C ILE A 166 -21.55 -35.54 -23.37
N GLY A 167 -22.04 -36.73 -23.03
CA GLY A 167 -23.14 -36.90 -22.07
C GLY A 167 -22.64 -36.93 -20.60
N PRO A 168 -23.36 -36.35 -19.62
CA PRO A 168 -23.00 -36.49 -18.20
C PRO A 168 -23.00 -37.96 -17.78
N LEU A 169 -22.00 -38.41 -17.00
CA LEU A 169 -22.03 -39.76 -16.43
C LEU A 169 -23.15 -39.90 -15.39
N PRO A 170 -23.83 -41.06 -15.33
CA PRO A 170 -24.90 -41.29 -14.36
C PRO A 170 -24.36 -41.27 -12.92
N PRO A 171 -25.19 -40.88 -11.92
CA PRO A 171 -24.76 -40.67 -10.53
C PRO A 171 -24.19 -41.91 -9.80
N GLY A 172 -24.26 -43.10 -10.38
CA GLY A 172 -23.86 -44.38 -9.78
C GLY A 172 -22.57 -44.99 -10.32
N THR A 173 -21.80 -44.29 -11.18
CA THR A 173 -20.51 -44.83 -11.67
C THR A 173 -19.45 -44.77 -10.55
N SER A 174 -19.09 -45.95 -10.05
CA SER A 174 -18.05 -46.19 -9.04
C SER A 174 -16.66 -45.71 -9.53
N ASP A 175 -15.79 -45.31 -8.60
CA ASP A 175 -14.38 -44.98 -8.88
C ASP A 175 -13.60 -46.17 -9.49
N SER A 176 -14.11 -47.39 -9.33
CA SER A 176 -13.52 -48.63 -9.86
C SER A 176 -13.35 -48.62 -11.38
N ASP A 177 -14.23 -47.94 -12.13
CA ASP A 177 -14.15 -47.83 -13.60
C ASP A 177 -13.02 -46.88 -14.08
N PHE A 178 -12.37 -46.16 -13.15
CA PHE A 178 -11.41 -45.09 -13.43
C PHE A 178 -10.03 -45.35 -12.80
N LEU A 179 -9.82 -46.50 -12.15
CA LEU A 179 -8.52 -46.92 -11.59
C LEU A 179 -7.68 -47.69 -12.63
N PRO A 180 -6.32 -47.65 -12.54
CA PRO A 180 -5.47 -48.46 -13.39
C PRO A 180 -5.69 -49.96 -13.13
N ASP A 181 -6.05 -50.68 -14.19
CA ASP A 181 -6.38 -52.11 -14.22
C ASP A 181 -5.35 -52.97 -13.46
N ALA A 182 -5.73 -53.46 -12.29
CA ALA A 182 -4.96 -54.44 -11.53
C ALA A 182 -5.26 -55.88 -12.01
N ARG A 183 -4.99 -56.17 -13.29
CA ARG A 183 -4.89 -57.50 -13.95
C ARG A 183 -6.10 -58.46 -13.82
N PRO A 184 -6.32 -59.32 -14.84
CA PRO A 184 -7.47 -60.21 -14.87
C PRO A 184 -7.30 -61.34 -13.84
N ARG A 185 -8.14 -61.36 -12.81
CA ARG A 185 -8.30 -62.55 -11.97
C ARG A 185 -8.87 -63.67 -12.83
N LYS A 186 -8.05 -64.70 -13.07
CA LYS A 186 -8.47 -65.97 -13.68
C LYS A 186 -9.78 -66.42 -13.04
N ARG A 187 -10.79 -66.66 -13.89
CA ARG A 187 -11.99 -67.43 -13.53
C ARG A 187 -11.55 -68.74 -12.90
N SER A 188 -11.77 -68.89 -11.60
CA SER A 188 -11.81 -70.20 -10.94
C SER A 188 -13.29 -70.50 -10.69
N MET A 189 -13.81 -71.48 -11.42
CA MET A 189 -15.03 -72.18 -11.02
C MET A 189 -14.71 -72.99 -9.77
N MET A 190 -15.31 -72.67 -8.63
CA MET A 190 -15.88 -73.67 -7.73
C MET A 190 -16.83 -72.99 -6.73
N GLY A 191 -18.01 -73.56 -6.56
CA GLY A 191 -19.07 -73.03 -5.70
C GLY A 191 -18.72 -73.05 -4.21
N GLY A 192 -19.37 -72.16 -3.47
CA GLY A 192 -19.33 -72.11 -2.01
C GLY A 192 -20.13 -70.92 -1.50
N ILE A 193 -21.25 -71.19 -0.83
CA ILE A 193 -22.16 -70.20 -0.23
C ILE A 193 -21.52 -69.60 1.04
N GLY A 194 -21.53 -68.26 1.13
CA GLY A 194 -21.80 -67.53 2.37
C GLY A 194 -20.61 -67.08 3.24
N VAL A 195 -20.58 -65.76 3.50
CA VAL A 195 -19.93 -65.08 4.65
C VAL A 195 -18.41 -64.82 4.57
N MET A 196 -17.90 -64.38 3.42
CA MET A 196 -16.57 -63.72 3.36
C MET A 196 -16.53 -62.44 2.50
N GLY A 197 -17.68 -62.00 1.94
CA GLY A 197 -17.79 -60.78 1.14
C GLY A 197 -18.08 -59.51 1.97
N MET A 198 -18.71 -59.64 3.13
CA MET A 198 -19.13 -58.50 3.96
C MET A 198 -18.00 -57.84 4.78
N HIS A 199 -16.85 -58.51 4.94
CA HIS A 199 -15.72 -57.97 5.69
C HIS A 199 -14.89 -57.01 4.83
N CYS A 200 -14.67 -57.34 3.55
CA CYS A 200 -13.93 -56.47 2.62
C CYS A 200 -14.70 -55.18 2.29
N ASP A 201 -16.03 -55.26 2.15
CA ASP A 201 -16.87 -54.08 1.90
C ASP A 201 -16.94 -53.15 3.13
N LEU A 202 -16.89 -53.70 4.35
CA LEU A 202 -16.88 -52.91 5.58
C LEU A 202 -15.55 -52.16 5.75
N ASP A 203 -14.42 -52.84 5.50
CA ASP A 203 -13.09 -52.23 5.53
C ASP A 203 -12.96 -51.11 4.49
N GLU A 204 -13.51 -51.29 3.29
CA GLU A 204 -13.52 -50.25 2.24
C GLU A 204 -14.39 -49.05 2.67
N MET A 205 -15.59 -49.28 3.20
CA MET A 205 -16.43 -48.20 3.76
C MET A 205 -15.79 -47.47 4.95
N ASP A 206 -15.01 -48.16 5.77
CA ASP A 206 -14.27 -47.54 6.88
C ASP A 206 -13.11 -46.68 6.35
N THR A 207 -12.42 -47.09 5.29
CA THR A 207 -11.43 -46.24 4.62
C THR A 207 -12.07 -45.03 3.93
N GLU A 208 -13.23 -45.19 3.30
CA GLU A 208 -13.99 -44.08 2.73
C GLU A 208 -14.47 -43.11 3.81
N ARG A 209 -14.92 -43.61 4.96
CA ARG A 209 -15.28 -42.77 6.11
C ARG A 209 -14.07 -42.00 6.63
N ALA A 210 -12.93 -42.66 6.79
CA ALA A 210 -11.70 -42.02 7.22
C ALA A 210 -11.23 -40.94 6.23
N THR A 211 -11.30 -41.19 4.92
CA THR A 211 -10.96 -40.17 3.91
C THR A 211 -11.93 -38.98 3.97
N LEU A 212 -13.23 -39.21 4.08
CA LEU A 212 -14.23 -38.14 4.22
C LEU A 212 -14.05 -37.33 5.51
N GLU A 213 -13.65 -37.96 6.60
CA GLU A 213 -13.29 -37.26 7.85
C GLU A 213 -12.05 -36.38 7.66
N THR A 214 -11.02 -36.87 6.96
CA THR A 214 -9.85 -36.03 6.64
C THR A 214 -10.19 -34.87 5.71
N GLU A 215 -11.09 -35.06 4.74
CA GLU A 215 -11.57 -33.99 3.86
C GLU A 215 -12.41 -32.97 4.63
N ARG A 216 -13.28 -33.42 5.54
CA ARG A 216 -14.05 -32.53 6.42
C ARG A 216 -13.13 -31.68 7.30
N ALA A 217 -12.13 -32.30 7.93
CA ALA A 217 -11.15 -31.59 8.74
C ALA A 217 -10.32 -30.60 7.91
N ALA A 218 -9.98 -30.95 6.66
CA ALA A 218 -9.30 -30.03 5.74
C ALA A 218 -10.16 -28.82 5.40
N LEU A 219 -11.44 -29.02 5.07
CA LEU A 219 -12.39 -27.95 4.77
C LEU A 219 -12.68 -27.06 5.98
N GLU A 220 -12.72 -27.63 7.18
CA GLU A 220 -12.84 -26.87 8.42
C GLU A 220 -11.61 -25.99 8.64
N GLY A 221 -10.40 -26.54 8.43
CA GLY A 221 -9.16 -25.78 8.47
C GLY A 221 -9.12 -24.64 7.44
N GLU A 222 -9.59 -24.87 6.21
CA GLU A 222 -9.73 -23.82 5.19
C GLU A 222 -10.72 -22.74 5.62
N ARG A 223 -11.88 -23.11 6.19
CA ARG A 223 -12.87 -22.14 6.71
C ARG A 223 -12.29 -21.26 7.81
N GLU A 224 -11.48 -21.83 8.71
CA GLU A 224 -10.80 -21.05 9.73
C GLU A 224 -9.75 -20.10 9.13
N VAL A 225 -8.99 -20.53 8.12
CA VAL A 225 -8.04 -19.66 7.42
C VAL A 225 -8.79 -18.48 6.79
N MET A 226 -9.87 -18.75 6.06
CA MET A 226 -10.72 -17.69 5.49
C MET A 226 -11.34 -16.79 6.57
N GLY A 227 -11.66 -17.35 7.75
CA GLY A 227 -12.10 -16.58 8.91
C GLY A 227 -11.02 -15.63 9.43
N ARG A 228 -9.77 -16.12 9.56
CA ARG A 228 -8.61 -15.30 9.94
C ARG A 228 -8.32 -14.20 8.92
N GLU A 229 -8.41 -14.50 7.62
CA GLU A 229 -8.25 -13.52 6.55
C GLU A 229 -9.35 -12.45 6.58
N ARG A 230 -10.62 -12.82 6.79
CA ARG A 230 -11.70 -11.84 6.97
C ARG A 230 -11.45 -10.90 8.14
N MET A 231 -11.03 -11.43 9.29
CA MET A 231 -10.70 -10.60 10.45
C MET A 231 -9.47 -9.70 10.20
N ALA A 232 -8.52 -10.12 9.35
CA ALA A 232 -7.38 -9.29 8.96
C ALA A 232 -7.84 -8.13 8.05
N LEU A 233 -8.64 -8.43 7.03
CA LEU A 233 -9.21 -7.43 6.12
C LEU A 233 -10.10 -6.42 6.86
N GLU A 234 -10.90 -6.86 7.84
CA GLU A 234 -11.71 -5.96 8.67
C GLU A 234 -10.84 -4.98 9.47
N ARG A 235 -9.68 -5.43 9.99
CA ARG A 235 -8.72 -4.55 10.67
C ARG A 235 -8.08 -3.55 9.70
N GLU A 236 -7.75 -3.98 8.49
CA GLU A 236 -7.21 -3.10 7.45
C GLU A 236 -8.25 -2.06 7.02
N GLN A 237 -9.50 -2.46 6.80
CA GLN A 237 -10.61 -1.54 6.49
C GLN A 237 -10.80 -0.49 7.59
N ALA A 238 -10.81 -0.90 8.85
CA ALA A 238 -10.87 0.02 9.98
C ALA A 238 -9.62 0.94 10.05
N GLY A 239 -8.45 0.47 9.61
CA GLY A 239 -7.25 1.29 9.46
C GLY A 239 -7.43 2.40 8.43
N LEU A 240 -7.84 2.01 7.22
CA LEU A 240 -8.10 2.93 6.11
C LEU A 240 -9.20 3.96 6.44
N GLU A 241 -10.25 3.56 7.18
CA GLU A 241 -11.29 4.49 7.62
C GLU A 241 -10.73 5.58 8.55
N ARG A 242 -9.81 5.22 9.46
CA ARG A 242 -9.12 6.21 10.32
C ARG A 242 -8.21 7.13 9.50
N GLU A 243 -7.49 6.58 8.53
CA GLU A 243 -6.63 7.37 7.63
C GLU A 243 -7.46 8.36 6.80
N MET A 244 -8.58 7.92 6.24
CA MET A 244 -9.52 8.78 5.52
C MET A 244 -10.01 9.93 6.40
N ALA A 245 -10.43 9.62 7.64
CA ALA A 245 -10.84 10.65 8.59
C ALA A 245 -9.70 11.63 8.97
N ASN A 246 -8.44 11.18 9.00
CA ASN A 246 -7.29 12.05 9.23
C ASN A 246 -7.05 12.98 8.04
N LEU A 247 -7.10 12.46 6.82
CA LEU A 247 -6.95 13.25 5.60
C LEU A 247 -8.05 14.31 5.46
N ASP A 248 -9.29 14.00 5.86
CA ASP A 248 -10.38 14.97 5.89
C ASP A 248 -10.11 16.12 6.87
N ARG A 249 -9.52 15.82 8.05
CA ARG A 249 -9.10 16.86 9.02
C ARG A 249 -7.97 17.71 8.47
N GLU A 250 -6.97 17.10 7.83
CA GLU A 250 -5.85 17.81 7.21
C GLU A 250 -6.33 18.71 6.06
N ARG A 251 -7.23 18.21 5.21
CA ARG A 251 -7.87 19.02 4.15
C ARG A 251 -8.58 20.24 4.74
N ALA A 252 -9.38 20.05 5.79
CA ALA A 252 -10.05 21.16 6.46
C ALA A 252 -9.07 22.14 7.11
N GLN A 253 -7.93 21.66 7.62
CA GLN A 253 -6.87 22.54 8.13
C GLN A 253 -6.23 23.36 7.00
N LEU A 254 -5.86 22.73 5.90
CA LEU A 254 -5.28 23.40 4.74
C LEU A 254 -6.23 24.44 4.13
N GLU A 255 -7.54 24.19 4.13
CA GLU A 255 -8.53 25.19 3.70
C GLU A 255 -8.55 26.42 4.62
N ARG A 256 -8.43 26.24 5.94
CA ARG A 256 -8.31 27.35 6.89
C ARG A 256 -7.02 28.14 6.70
N GLU A 257 -5.90 27.44 6.52
CA GLU A 257 -4.58 28.05 6.26
C GLU A 257 -4.59 28.84 4.94
N LYS A 258 -5.17 28.27 3.87
CA LYS A 258 -5.34 28.97 2.59
C LYS A 258 -6.15 30.26 2.76
N ALA A 259 -7.25 30.22 3.51
CA ALA A 259 -8.04 31.41 3.79
C ALA A 259 -7.28 32.44 4.65
N ALA A 260 -6.42 32.00 5.57
CA ALA A 260 -5.56 32.90 6.35
C ALA A 260 -4.53 33.61 5.45
N VAL A 261 -3.84 32.85 4.61
CA VAL A 261 -2.85 33.38 3.64
C VAL A 261 -3.52 34.35 2.66
N GLU A 262 -4.74 34.08 2.21
CA GLU A 262 -5.48 35.00 1.34
C GLU A 262 -5.77 36.35 2.03
N ARG A 263 -6.13 36.34 3.31
CA ARG A 263 -6.29 37.58 4.10
C ARG A 263 -4.97 38.33 4.24
N GLU A 264 -3.88 37.64 4.56
CA GLU A 264 -2.55 38.25 4.67
C GLU A 264 -2.10 38.89 3.35
N ARG A 265 -2.32 38.21 2.22
CA ARG A 265 -2.06 38.79 0.88
C ARG A 265 -2.82 40.10 0.67
N GLY A 266 -4.10 40.14 1.06
CA GLY A 266 -4.90 41.37 0.98
C GLY A 266 -4.40 42.50 1.88
N LEU A 267 -3.84 42.19 3.06
CA LEU A 267 -3.20 43.19 3.93
C LEU A 267 -1.91 43.72 3.31
N ILE A 268 -1.05 42.84 2.81
CA ILE A 268 0.21 43.22 2.15
C ILE A 268 -0.07 44.09 0.92
N GLU A 269 -1.13 43.81 0.17
CA GLU A 269 -1.52 44.64 -0.97
C GLU A 269 -1.93 46.07 -0.55
N LYS A 270 -2.67 46.21 0.55
CA LYS A 270 -3.02 47.53 1.12
C LYS A 270 -1.78 48.28 1.62
N GLU A 271 -0.86 47.60 2.29
CA GLU A 271 0.41 48.20 2.74
C GLU A 271 1.25 48.66 1.55
N LYS A 272 1.37 47.84 0.49
CA LYS A 272 2.04 48.24 -0.75
C LYS A 272 1.42 49.49 -1.37
N ALA A 273 0.09 49.56 -1.43
CA ALA A 273 -0.62 50.72 -1.93
C ALA A 273 -0.38 51.96 -1.06
N GLN A 274 -0.32 51.80 0.27
CA GLN A 274 -0.01 52.90 1.18
C GLN A 274 1.42 53.41 0.99
N VAL A 275 2.40 52.51 0.95
CA VAL A 275 3.80 52.86 0.69
C VAL A 275 3.96 53.58 -0.65
N ALA A 276 3.20 53.19 -1.68
CA ALA A 276 3.18 53.91 -2.95
C ALA A 276 2.68 55.35 -2.81
N ARG A 277 1.62 55.59 -2.02
CA ARG A 277 1.14 56.95 -1.72
C ARG A 277 2.16 57.78 -0.94
N ASP A 278 2.80 57.17 0.06
CA ASP A 278 3.80 57.85 0.88
C ASP A 278 5.03 58.23 0.05
N ARG A 279 5.47 57.38 -0.88
CA ARG A 279 6.52 57.74 -1.86
C ARG A 279 6.14 58.96 -2.69
N LEU A 280 4.91 59.00 -3.24
CA LEU A 280 4.42 60.15 -3.99
C LEU A 280 4.28 61.42 -3.14
N ALA A 281 4.01 61.29 -1.83
CA ALA A 281 4.01 62.44 -0.92
C ALA A 281 5.43 62.96 -0.69
N VAL A 282 6.39 62.08 -0.41
CA VAL A 282 7.81 62.44 -0.24
C VAL A 282 8.38 63.06 -1.53
N ASP A 283 8.01 62.55 -2.70
CA ASP A 283 8.44 63.13 -3.98
C ASP A 283 7.89 64.55 -4.17
N ARG A 284 6.63 64.81 -3.80
CA ARG A 284 6.04 66.16 -3.81
C ARG A 284 6.76 67.10 -2.84
N ASP A 285 7.00 66.66 -1.61
CA ASP A 285 7.72 67.46 -0.61
C ASP A 285 9.15 67.77 -1.06
N ARG A 286 9.81 66.82 -1.74
CA ARG A 286 11.15 67.04 -2.31
C ARG A 286 11.15 68.11 -3.39
N VAL A 287 10.12 68.15 -4.25
CA VAL A 287 9.96 69.21 -5.26
C VAL A 287 9.70 70.56 -4.59
N LEU A 288 8.77 70.62 -3.64
CA LEU A 288 8.47 71.86 -2.91
C LEU A 288 9.69 72.41 -2.16
N LEU A 289 10.49 71.55 -1.53
CA LEU A 289 11.74 71.96 -0.88
C LEU A 289 12.81 72.42 -1.89
N ALA A 290 12.84 71.86 -3.10
CA ALA A 290 13.74 72.32 -4.16
C ALA A 290 13.32 73.69 -4.70
N GLU A 291 12.02 73.91 -4.91
CA GLU A 291 11.45 75.21 -5.28
C GLU A 291 11.69 76.26 -4.20
N GLY A 292 11.52 75.92 -2.92
CA GLY A 292 11.82 76.81 -1.79
C GLY A 292 13.28 77.22 -1.72
N ARG A 293 14.22 76.28 -1.94
CA ARG A 293 15.66 76.60 -2.04
C ARG A 293 15.96 77.50 -3.23
N ALA A 294 15.37 77.21 -4.39
CA ALA A 294 15.53 78.06 -5.58
C ALA A 294 14.95 79.47 -5.36
N ALA A 295 13.85 79.60 -4.63
CA ALA A 295 13.27 80.90 -4.28
C ALA A 295 14.12 81.68 -3.27
N GLU A 296 14.76 81.01 -2.30
CA GLU A 296 15.73 81.66 -1.40
C GLU A 296 16.99 82.12 -2.17
N GLU A 297 17.46 81.32 -3.13
CA GLU A 297 18.61 81.67 -3.97
C GLU A 297 18.31 82.86 -4.91
N ASN A 298 17.10 82.93 -5.50
CA ASN A 298 16.67 84.05 -6.32
C ASN A 298 16.19 85.29 -5.50
N GLY A 299 15.74 85.09 -4.27
CA GLY A 299 15.27 86.15 -3.36
C GLY A 299 16.39 86.90 -2.64
N ALA A 300 17.62 86.40 -2.67
CA ALA A 300 18.79 87.06 -2.10
C ALA A 300 19.25 88.31 -2.89
N GLU A 301 18.71 88.56 -4.09
CA GLU A 301 18.96 89.78 -4.87
C GLU A 301 17.78 90.78 -4.88
N GLY A 302 16.69 90.51 -4.15
CA GLY A 302 15.45 91.31 -4.24
C GLY A 302 14.68 91.48 -2.94
N GLN A 303 15.06 92.50 -2.16
CA GLN A 303 14.17 93.39 -1.40
C GLN A 303 13.19 92.78 -0.35
N SER A 304 13.53 93.01 0.91
CA SER A 304 12.65 93.27 2.08
C SER A 304 11.14 93.37 1.81
N CYS A 305 10.36 92.40 2.30
CA CYS A 305 8.97 92.65 2.73
C CYS A 305 8.57 91.78 3.94
N LYS A 306 8.26 92.48 5.03
CA LYS A 306 7.58 91.98 6.22
C LYS A 306 6.13 91.65 5.84
N THR A 307 5.64 90.43 6.07
CA THR A 307 4.24 90.14 6.49
C THR A 307 4.01 88.64 6.61
N GLY A 308 3.54 88.16 7.77
CA GLY A 308 3.07 86.77 7.89
C GLY A 308 3.02 86.17 9.31
N GLY A 309 3.33 86.93 10.37
CA GLY A 309 3.33 86.43 11.76
C GLY A 309 2.04 86.67 12.56
N GLN A 310 0.85 86.68 11.95
CA GLN A 310 -0.36 87.18 12.64
C GLN A 310 -1.23 86.14 13.38
N ARG A 311 -0.92 84.84 13.35
CA ARG A 311 -1.77 83.84 14.04
C ARG A 311 -1.23 83.32 15.38
N VAL A 312 0.06 83.51 15.66
CA VAL A 312 0.70 82.99 16.90
C VAL A 312 0.81 84.07 17.99
N VAL A 313 0.87 85.35 17.63
CA VAL A 313 1.07 86.46 18.59
C VAL A 313 -0.14 86.63 19.54
N GLY A 314 -1.38 86.41 19.06
CA GLY A 314 -2.58 86.53 19.91
C GLY A 314 -2.69 85.44 20.99
N SER A 315 -2.07 84.27 20.78
CA SER A 315 -2.06 83.19 21.77
C SER A 315 -1.07 83.48 22.90
N LEU A 316 0.09 84.06 22.56
CA LEU A 316 1.14 84.38 23.53
C LEU A 316 0.73 85.55 24.44
N GLU A 317 0.10 86.59 23.91
CA GLU A 317 -0.41 87.69 24.75
C GLU A 317 -1.51 87.23 25.72
N ARG A 318 -2.34 86.26 25.32
CA ARG A 318 -3.40 85.72 26.18
C ARG A 318 -2.80 84.91 27.33
N THR A 319 -1.79 84.10 27.06
CA THR A 319 -1.06 83.35 28.10
C THR A 319 -0.25 84.27 29.00
N GLU A 320 0.37 85.33 28.48
CA GLU A 320 1.08 86.33 29.28
C GLU A 320 0.14 87.10 30.21
N ARG A 321 -1.04 87.51 29.73
CA ARG A 321 -2.05 88.17 30.58
C ARG A 321 -2.58 87.22 31.66
N PHE A 322 -2.71 85.93 31.36
CA PHE A 322 -3.16 84.93 32.32
C PHE A 322 -2.11 84.68 33.42
N LEU A 323 -0.83 84.58 33.04
CA LEU A 323 0.28 84.46 33.99
C LEU A 323 0.39 85.71 34.89
N LYS A 324 0.23 86.90 34.31
CA LYS A 324 0.29 88.17 35.06
C LYS A 324 -0.89 88.37 36.02
N MET A 325 -2.04 87.74 35.75
CA MET A 325 -3.16 87.69 36.70
C MET A 325 -2.92 86.67 37.82
N PHE A 326 -2.32 85.51 37.51
CA PHE A 326 -1.94 84.52 38.52
C PHE A 326 -0.88 85.04 39.48
N GLU A 327 0.13 85.76 38.98
CA GLU A 327 1.18 86.37 39.79
C GLU A 327 0.60 87.39 40.80
N LYS A 328 -0.32 88.26 40.33
CA LYS A 328 -1.06 89.20 41.22
C LYS A 328 -1.99 88.53 42.23
N LEU A 329 -2.46 87.32 41.95
CA LEU A 329 -3.31 86.56 42.87
C LEU A 329 -2.47 85.88 43.97
N VAL A 330 -1.28 85.39 43.59
CA VAL A 330 -0.31 84.78 44.51
C VAL A 330 0.32 85.83 45.43
N GLU A 331 0.52 87.06 44.96
CA GLU A 331 1.01 88.18 45.80
C GLU A 331 -0.04 88.72 46.80
N ARG A 332 -1.30 88.28 46.71
CA ARG A 332 -2.40 88.73 47.61
C ARG A 332 -2.88 87.67 48.60
N MET A 333 -2.28 86.48 48.63
CA MET A 333 -2.44 85.50 49.71
C MET A 333 -1.29 85.61 50.70
#